data_AF-A0A212ENG8-F1
#
_entry.id   AF-A0A212ENG8-F1
#
_cell.length_a   1.000
_cell.length_b   1.000
_cell.length_c   1.000
_cell.angle_alpha   90.00
_cell.angle_beta   90.00
_cell.angle_gamma   90.00
#
_symmetry.space_group_name_H-M   'P 1'
#
loop_
_entity.id
_entity.type
_entity.pdbx_description
1 polymer ?
#
loop_
_entity_poly.entity_id
_entity_poly.type
_entity_poly.pdbx_seq_one_letter_code
_entity_poly.pdbx_strand_id
1 'polypeptide(L)'
;MDYGAGDVCQALSWMFHKSAFPYKNWTENVPRDVILMRNLYQDFCHVNLDVCGPQEKTFLVDHPGEPVNKYTLQVGDECIISPLSLFYTDLLKITGTKMTKIQNRQPSDAEDPFDAEFLRETGRKRETADATANESQNFEAANETQPSINPDEDIVVDTLETGPGEMVALAPGQVLSLDAAILQSIDRCTSEELKRKMYSSILIVGGGVKVHGLNIWLQNRLALQIPYTYKTEQLEIVTSPKDIDPASTVWKGAAVMSCLESAIELWINQSEWSRYGLKILRERAPFIW
;
A
#
# COMPACT_ATOMS: atom_id res chain seq x y z
N MET A 1 -1.94 1.75 5.89
CA MET A 1 -2.18 2.81 6.90
C MET A 1 -3.59 3.30 6.71
N ASP A 2 -4.38 3.46 7.77
CA ASP A 2 -5.78 3.85 7.66
C ASP A 2 -5.96 5.38 7.67
N TYR A 3 -5.12 6.11 6.92
CA TYR A 3 -5.26 7.53 6.69
C TYR A 3 -4.73 7.92 5.31
N GLY A 4 -5.19 9.06 4.78
CA GLY A 4 -4.70 9.62 3.53
C GLY A 4 -5.12 11.07 3.30
N ALA A 5 -5.09 11.52 2.04
CA ALA A 5 -5.44 12.89 1.70
C ALA A 5 -6.90 13.26 2.02
N GLY A 6 -7.81 12.28 2.10
CA GLY A 6 -9.18 12.50 2.56
C GLY A 6 -9.20 13.02 4.01
N ASP A 7 -8.43 12.40 4.90
CA ASP A 7 -8.30 12.83 6.30
C ASP A 7 -7.61 14.19 6.41
N VAL A 8 -6.59 14.42 5.59
CA VAL A 8 -5.91 15.72 5.51
C VAL A 8 -6.89 16.82 5.09
N CYS A 9 -7.72 16.55 4.09
CA CYS A 9 -8.74 17.47 3.58
C CYS A 9 -9.84 17.73 4.63
N GLN A 10 -10.26 16.70 5.38
CA GLN A 10 -11.18 16.87 6.50
C GLN A 10 -10.55 17.68 7.64
N ALA A 11 -9.26 17.47 7.94
CA ALA A 11 -8.55 18.27 8.94
C ALA A 11 -8.45 19.74 8.54
N LEU A 12 -8.20 20.02 7.25
CA LEU A 12 -8.25 21.37 6.69
C LEU A 12 -9.65 21.97 6.86
N SER A 13 -10.69 21.23 6.48
CA SER A 13 -12.08 21.68 6.65
C SER A 13 -12.36 22.05 8.11
N TRP A 14 -11.98 21.18 9.05
CA TRP A 14 -12.17 21.43 10.48
C TRP A 14 -11.46 22.72 10.94
N MET A 15 -10.23 22.97 10.48
CA MET A 15 -9.50 24.21 10.79
C MET A 15 -10.16 25.44 10.16
N PHE A 16 -10.59 25.37 8.91
CA PHE A 16 -11.32 26.46 8.25
C PHE A 16 -12.60 26.83 8.99
N HIS A 17 -13.38 25.85 9.45
CA HIS A 17 -14.60 26.12 10.22
C HIS A 17 -14.31 26.80 11.56
N LYS A 18 -13.16 26.52 12.19
CA LYS A 18 -12.70 27.25 13.37
C LYS A 18 -12.21 28.66 13.05
N SER A 19 -11.63 28.87 11.88
CA SER A 19 -11.11 30.16 11.38
C SER A 19 -12.14 30.99 10.61
N ALA A 20 -13.43 30.84 10.92
CA ALA A 20 -14.54 31.61 10.35
C ALA A 20 -14.72 31.48 8.82
N PHE A 21 -14.57 30.26 8.26
CA PHE A 21 -14.81 29.95 6.83
C PHE A 21 -16.02 30.71 6.23
N PRO A 22 -15.86 31.43 5.10
CA PRO A 22 -16.87 32.37 4.63
C PRO A 22 -18.12 31.71 4.03
N TYR A 23 -17.99 30.49 3.48
CA TYR A 23 -19.12 29.73 2.97
C TYR A 23 -19.81 28.97 4.13
N LYS A 24 -20.83 29.59 4.73
CA LYS A 24 -21.49 29.10 5.95
C LYS A 24 -22.40 27.89 5.75
N ASN A 25 -22.90 27.69 4.53
CA ASN A 25 -23.79 26.58 4.21
C ASN A 25 -23.05 25.29 3.84
N TRP A 26 -21.72 25.26 4.01
CA TRP A 26 -20.91 24.08 3.75
C TRP A 26 -21.43 22.86 4.51
N THR A 27 -21.56 21.73 3.81
CA THR A 27 -21.93 20.46 4.42
C THR A 27 -21.27 19.26 3.74
N GLU A 28 -20.85 18.28 4.55
CA GLU A 28 -20.28 17.03 4.06
C GLU A 28 -21.30 16.15 3.30
N ASN A 29 -22.60 16.42 3.47
CA ASN A 29 -23.68 15.67 2.82
C ASN A 29 -23.87 16.04 1.35
N VAL A 30 -23.28 17.16 0.89
CA VAL A 30 -23.43 17.65 -0.49
C VAL A 30 -22.14 17.32 -1.26
N PRO A 31 -22.20 16.47 -2.31
CA PRO A 31 -21.00 16.08 -3.05
C PRO A 31 -20.22 17.24 -3.65
N ARG A 32 -20.89 18.32 -4.07
CA ARG A 32 -20.24 19.53 -4.60
C ARG A 32 -19.42 20.26 -3.54
N ASP A 33 -19.88 20.29 -2.30
CA ASP A 33 -19.17 20.91 -1.18
C ASP A 33 -17.93 20.11 -0.78
N VAL A 34 -18.02 18.77 -0.88
CA VAL A 34 -16.87 17.87 -0.70
C VAL A 34 -15.83 18.08 -1.81
N ILE A 35 -16.27 18.19 -3.07
CA ILE A 35 -15.38 18.50 -4.21
C ILE A 35 -14.76 19.89 -4.06
N LEU A 36 -15.53 20.89 -3.64
CA LEU A 36 -15.02 22.23 -3.33
C LEU A 36 -13.88 22.13 -2.31
N MET A 37 -14.13 21.50 -1.16
CA MET A 37 -13.11 21.37 -0.11
C MET A 37 -11.86 20.61 -0.59
N ARG A 38 -12.05 19.59 -1.43
CA ARG A 38 -10.93 18.89 -2.10
C ARG A 38 -10.13 19.81 -3.01
N ASN A 39 -10.78 20.68 -3.78
CA ASN A 39 -10.09 21.64 -4.64
C ASN A 39 -9.34 22.68 -3.81
N LEU A 40 -9.95 23.22 -2.74
CA LEU A 40 -9.28 24.13 -1.81
C LEU A 40 -8.04 23.48 -1.19
N TYR A 41 -8.14 22.20 -0.79
CA TYR A 41 -6.99 21.44 -0.31
C TYR A 41 -5.88 21.35 -1.36
N GLN A 42 -6.21 21.05 -2.62
CA GLN A 42 -5.21 20.94 -3.69
C GLN A 42 -4.57 22.30 -4.05
N ASP A 43 -5.35 23.38 -4.02
CA ASP A 43 -4.92 24.70 -4.48
C ASP A 43 -4.22 25.51 -3.37
N PHE A 44 -4.60 25.32 -2.11
CA PHE A 44 -4.14 26.15 -0.99
C PHE A 44 -3.06 25.48 -0.16
N CYS A 45 -3.10 24.15 0.01
CA CYS A 45 -2.14 23.47 0.89
C CYS A 45 -0.76 23.35 0.25
N HIS A 46 0.27 23.52 1.07
CA HIS A 46 1.67 23.37 0.68
C HIS A 46 2.50 22.91 1.88
N VAL A 47 3.70 22.39 1.60
CA VAL A 47 4.74 22.14 2.59
C VAL A 47 5.97 22.92 2.16
N ASN A 48 5.86 24.25 2.26
CA ASN A 48 6.91 25.19 1.93
C ASN A 48 7.05 26.17 3.10
N LEU A 49 8.18 26.12 3.80
CA LEU A 49 8.46 26.94 4.98
C LEU A 49 8.79 28.40 4.63
N ASP A 50 9.08 28.71 3.37
CA ASP A 50 9.34 30.08 2.92
C ASP A 50 8.04 30.88 2.75
N VAL A 51 6.90 30.19 2.71
CA VAL A 51 5.58 30.81 2.66
C VAL A 51 5.17 31.15 4.09
N CYS A 52 5.32 32.44 4.44
CA CYS A 52 5.04 32.95 5.78
C CYS A 52 3.87 33.93 5.78
N GLY A 53 3.10 33.91 6.87
CA GLY A 53 2.05 34.89 7.16
C GLY A 53 0.72 34.62 6.44
N PRO A 54 -0.30 35.45 6.73
CA PRO A 54 -1.62 35.28 6.16
C PRO A 54 -1.62 35.58 4.66
N GLN A 55 -2.28 34.72 3.88
CA GLN A 55 -2.49 34.88 2.45
C GLN A 55 -3.97 35.03 2.14
N GLU A 56 -4.29 35.99 1.27
CA GLU A 56 -5.64 36.07 0.72
C GLU A 56 -5.83 35.03 -0.38
N LYS A 57 -6.84 34.19 -0.23
CA LYS A 57 -7.27 33.22 -1.25
C LYS A 57 -8.73 33.45 -1.61
N THR A 58 -9.06 33.16 -2.86
CA THR A 58 -10.43 33.29 -3.37
C THR A 58 -10.89 32.00 -4.00
N PHE A 59 -12.17 31.68 -3.85
CA PHE A 59 -12.79 30.51 -4.46
C PHE A 59 -14.23 30.80 -4.88
N LEU A 60 -14.75 29.93 -5.75
CA LEU A 60 -16.11 30.03 -6.29
C LEU A 60 -16.94 28.86 -5.78
N VAL A 61 -18.21 29.14 -5.48
CA VAL A 61 -19.22 28.13 -5.15
C VAL A 61 -20.29 28.17 -6.23
N ASP A 62 -20.48 27.03 -6.89
CA ASP A 62 -21.42 26.85 -8.00
C ASP A 62 -22.35 25.66 -7.74
N HIS A 63 -23.56 25.99 -7.28
CA HIS A 63 -24.65 25.05 -7.05
C HIS A 63 -25.74 25.19 -8.11
N PRO A 64 -26.30 24.07 -8.60
CA PRO A 64 -27.37 24.12 -9.59
C PRO A 64 -28.57 24.93 -9.10
N GLY A 65 -28.98 25.93 -9.87
CA GLY A 65 -30.13 26.78 -9.55
C GLY A 65 -29.81 27.98 -8.66
N GLU A 66 -28.57 28.13 -8.19
CA GLU A 66 -28.10 29.30 -7.46
C GLU A 66 -27.12 30.14 -8.30
N PRO A 67 -27.00 31.46 -8.06
CA PRO A 67 -25.95 32.26 -8.68
C PRO A 67 -24.57 31.80 -8.18
N VAL A 68 -23.57 31.84 -9.07
CA VAL A 68 -22.18 31.53 -8.70
C VAL A 68 -21.69 32.58 -7.70
N ASN A 69 -21.37 32.13 -6.50
CA ASN A 69 -20.91 33.00 -5.41
C ASN A 69 -19.39 32.98 -5.31
N LYS A 70 -18.76 34.17 -5.24
CA LYS A 70 -17.33 34.31 -5.01
C LYS A 70 -17.07 34.62 -3.54
N TYR A 71 -16.17 33.86 -2.92
CA TYR A 71 -15.75 34.07 -1.55
C TYR A 71 -14.25 34.35 -1.48
N THR A 72 -13.88 35.15 -0.49
CA THR A 72 -12.49 35.48 -0.15
C THR A 72 -12.25 35.06 1.29
N LEU A 73 -11.11 34.42 1.55
CA LEU A 73 -10.71 33.95 2.87
C LEU A 73 -9.22 34.23 3.10
N GLN A 74 -8.87 34.62 4.31
CA GLN A 74 -7.48 34.79 4.73
C GLN A 74 -7.01 33.46 5.31
N VAL A 75 -6.10 32.78 4.60
CA VAL A 75 -5.49 31.53 5.05
C VAL A 75 -4.17 31.79 5.75
N GLY A 76 -3.83 30.99 6.76
CA GLY A 76 -2.54 31.02 7.44
C GLY A 76 -1.93 29.62 7.55
N ASP A 77 -1.50 29.27 8.74
CA ASP A 77 -0.76 28.04 9.03
C ASP A 77 -1.58 26.76 8.79
N GLU A 78 -2.91 26.82 8.72
CA GLU A 78 -3.74 25.65 8.45
C GLU A 78 -3.44 24.99 7.10
N CYS A 79 -2.98 25.76 6.10
CA CYS A 79 -2.60 25.28 4.78
C CYS A 79 -1.32 24.43 4.80
N ILE A 80 -0.45 24.61 5.81
CA ILE A 80 0.75 23.80 6.02
C ILE A 80 0.54 22.74 7.11
N ILE A 81 -0.18 23.07 8.18
CA ILE A 81 -0.47 22.14 9.29
C ILE A 81 -1.29 20.93 8.79
N SER A 82 -2.25 21.14 7.89
CA SER A 82 -3.07 20.05 7.35
C SER A 82 -2.21 18.99 6.63
N PRO A 83 -1.42 19.28 5.59
CA PRO A 83 -0.59 18.26 4.94
C PRO A 83 0.51 17.70 5.87
N LEU A 84 0.99 18.48 6.84
CA LEU A 84 1.95 18.00 7.83
C LEU A 84 1.38 16.92 8.76
N SER A 85 0.07 16.75 8.84
CA SER A 85 -0.56 15.65 9.60
C SER A 85 -0.16 14.26 9.11
N LEU A 86 0.33 14.13 7.87
CA LEU A 86 0.93 12.88 7.37
C LEU A 86 2.21 12.48 8.14
N PHE A 87 2.89 13.46 8.74
CA PHE A 87 4.11 13.31 9.54
C PHE A 87 3.85 13.44 11.05
N TYR A 88 2.77 14.13 11.42
CA TYR A 88 2.33 14.34 12.79
C TYR A 88 0.88 13.84 12.93
N THR A 89 0.74 12.53 13.09
CA THR A 89 -0.52 11.81 12.96
C THR A 89 -1.54 12.08 14.06
N ASP A 90 -1.16 12.77 15.14
CA ASP A 90 -2.08 13.17 16.21
C ASP A 90 -3.24 14.03 15.70
N LEU A 91 -3.01 14.89 14.71
CA LEU A 91 -4.08 15.71 14.13
C LEU A 91 -5.14 14.84 13.42
N LEU A 92 -4.75 13.70 12.86
CA LEU A 92 -5.67 12.81 12.13
C LEU A 92 -6.68 12.11 13.06
N LYS A 93 -6.50 12.17 14.39
CA LYS A 93 -7.46 11.61 15.35
C LYS A 93 -8.81 12.33 15.32
N ILE A 94 -8.86 13.56 14.81
CA ILE A 94 -10.12 14.31 14.65
C ILE A 94 -11.02 13.70 13.57
N THR A 95 -10.46 12.94 12.62
CA THR A 95 -11.21 12.25 11.55
C THR A 95 -11.52 10.79 11.90
N GLY A 96 -11.48 10.46 13.19
CA GLY A 96 -11.75 9.12 13.73
C GLY A 96 -10.49 8.34 14.08
N THR A 97 -10.69 7.11 14.57
CA THR A 97 -9.60 6.22 14.97
C THR A 97 -8.79 5.78 13.76
N LYS A 98 -7.47 5.95 13.81
CA LYS A 98 -6.53 5.50 12.78
C LYS A 98 -5.72 4.32 13.30
N MET A 99 -5.32 3.44 12.40
CA MET A 99 -4.46 2.31 12.72
C MET A 99 -3.45 2.07 11.60
N THR A 100 -2.28 1.55 11.97
CA THR A 100 -1.37 0.94 11.00
C THR A 100 -1.61 -0.56 10.96
N LYS A 101 -1.82 -1.07 9.75
CA LYS A 101 -1.89 -2.51 9.46
C LYS A 101 -0.56 -2.94 8.87
N ILE A 102 0.03 -3.98 9.44
CA ILE A 102 1.14 -4.71 8.82
C ILE A 102 0.54 -5.87 8.07
N GLN A 103 1.10 -6.18 6.89
CA GLN A 103 0.71 -7.39 6.17
C GLN A 103 1.11 -8.60 7.01
N ASN A 104 0.12 -9.26 7.59
CA ASN A 104 0.31 -10.55 8.21
C ASN A 104 0.41 -11.60 7.10
N ARG A 105 1.06 -12.73 7.41
CA ARG A 105 0.94 -13.93 6.58
C ARG A 105 -0.55 -14.21 6.39
N GLN A 106 -0.98 -14.44 5.14
CA GLN A 106 -2.38 -14.75 4.85
C GLN A 106 -2.81 -15.93 5.74
N PRO A 107 -3.91 -15.81 6.49
CA PRO A 107 -4.45 -16.93 7.23
C PRO A 107 -4.86 -18.02 6.23
N SER A 108 -4.73 -19.28 6.64
CA SER A 108 -5.16 -20.43 5.85
C SER A 108 -6.62 -20.27 5.44
N ASP A 109 -6.91 -20.40 4.15
CA ASP A 109 -8.28 -20.37 3.63
C ASP A 109 -8.84 -21.80 3.58
N ALA A 110 -9.88 -22.06 4.38
CA ALA A 110 -10.54 -23.35 4.43
C ALA A 110 -11.27 -23.71 3.12
N GLU A 111 -11.59 -22.71 2.29
CA GLU A 111 -12.21 -22.89 0.98
C GLU A 111 -11.16 -23.05 -0.15
N ASP A 112 -9.86 -22.97 0.15
CA ASP A 112 -8.77 -23.30 -0.78
C ASP A 112 -8.24 -24.72 -0.48
N PRO A 113 -8.65 -25.75 -1.25
CA PRO A 113 -8.19 -27.14 -1.05
C PRO A 113 -6.70 -27.33 -1.28
N PHE A 114 -6.01 -26.31 -1.76
CA PHE A 114 -4.59 -26.32 -2.02
C PHE A 114 -3.82 -25.44 -1.03
N ASP A 115 -4.47 -24.78 -0.07
CA ASP A 115 -3.81 -23.91 0.90
C ASP A 115 -2.54 -24.56 1.49
N ALA A 116 -1.45 -23.81 1.63
CA ALA A 116 -0.16 -24.37 2.03
C ALA A 116 -0.20 -25.03 3.42
N GLU A 117 -1.04 -24.50 4.33
CA GLU A 117 -1.28 -25.10 5.64
C GLU A 117 -2.17 -26.33 5.53
N PHE A 118 -3.24 -26.29 4.72
CA PHE A 118 -4.09 -27.44 4.44
C PHE A 118 -3.32 -28.61 3.82
N LEU A 119 -2.46 -28.35 2.82
CA LEU A 119 -1.59 -29.36 2.20
C LEU A 119 -0.61 -29.96 3.21
N ARG A 120 -0.06 -29.14 4.11
CA ARG A 120 0.84 -29.59 5.17
C ARG A 120 0.13 -30.48 6.19
N GLU A 121 -1.08 -30.11 6.61
CA GLU A 121 -1.88 -30.89 7.54
C GLU A 121 -2.38 -32.20 6.94
N THR A 122 -2.87 -32.17 5.69
CA THR A 122 -3.39 -33.36 5.01
C THR A 122 -2.27 -34.31 4.54
N GLY A 123 -1.10 -33.80 4.16
CA GLY A 123 0.08 -34.60 3.82
C GLY A 123 0.59 -35.41 5.02
N ARG A 124 0.75 -34.77 6.19
CA ARG A 124 1.16 -35.46 7.44
C ARG A 124 0.15 -36.52 7.89
N LYS A 125 -1.13 -36.34 7.59
CA LYS A 125 -2.20 -37.29 7.91
C LYS A 125 -2.18 -38.53 7.00
N ARG A 126 -1.65 -38.42 5.78
CA ARG A 126 -1.38 -39.57 4.89
C ARG A 126 -0.18 -40.37 5.38
N GLU A 127 0.93 -39.73 5.75
CA GLU A 127 2.12 -40.41 6.28
C GLU A 127 1.82 -41.24 7.55
N THR A 128 0.96 -40.73 8.43
CA THR A 128 0.55 -41.46 9.65
C THR A 128 -0.43 -42.62 9.38
N ALA A 129 -1.23 -42.54 8.31
CA ALA A 129 -2.07 -43.64 7.87
C ALA A 129 -1.25 -44.76 7.17
N ASP A 130 -0.25 -44.39 6.38
CA ASP A 130 0.64 -45.36 5.72
C ASP A 130 1.60 -46.05 6.71
N ALA A 131 1.99 -45.38 7.80
CA ALA A 131 2.78 -45.99 8.86
C ALA A 131 2.04 -47.10 9.65
N THR A 132 0.70 -47.08 9.65
CA THR A 132 -0.11 -48.10 10.34
C THR A 132 -0.56 -49.25 9.43
N ALA A 133 -0.35 -49.15 8.12
CA ALA A 133 -0.69 -50.18 7.15
C ALA A 133 0.48 -51.12 6.78
N ASN A 134 1.72 -50.81 7.20
CA ASN A 134 2.93 -51.49 6.73
C ASN A 134 3.50 -52.60 7.66
N GLU A 135 2.73 -53.11 8.63
CA GLU A 135 3.16 -54.23 9.49
C GLU A 135 2.79 -55.63 8.95
N SER A 136 2.44 -55.77 7.67
CA SER A 136 2.09 -57.09 7.13
C SER A 136 2.47 -57.25 5.66
N GLN A 137 3.74 -57.54 5.38
CA GLN A 137 4.18 -58.65 4.52
C GLN A 137 5.70 -58.58 4.29
N ASN A 138 6.40 -59.52 4.92
CA ASN A 138 7.79 -59.86 4.65
C ASN A 138 7.76 -61.13 3.80
N PHE A 139 8.23 -61.11 2.54
CA PHE A 139 8.94 -62.23 1.89
C PHE A 139 9.44 -61.88 0.47
N GLU A 140 10.77 -61.96 0.34
CA GLU A 140 11.61 -62.41 -0.79
C GLU A 140 11.72 -61.66 -2.13
N ALA A 141 12.98 -61.61 -2.58
CA ALA A 141 13.53 -60.91 -3.72
C ALA A 141 13.47 -61.71 -5.03
N ALA A 142 13.25 -61.03 -6.15
CA ALA A 142 13.90 -61.33 -7.43
C ALA A 142 13.74 -60.15 -8.40
N ASN A 143 14.81 -59.92 -9.15
CA ASN A 143 15.05 -58.86 -10.11
C ASN A 143 14.43 -59.21 -11.48
N GLU A 144 13.72 -58.29 -12.16
CA GLU A 144 13.79 -58.10 -13.63
C GLU A 144 12.97 -56.87 -14.13
N THR A 145 13.62 -56.19 -15.08
CA THR A 145 13.41 -54.96 -15.86
C THR A 145 12.02 -54.54 -16.41
N GLN A 146 11.80 -53.19 -16.33
CA GLN A 146 11.17 -52.23 -17.28
C GLN A 146 9.62 -52.06 -17.35
N PRO A 147 9.09 -50.90 -17.81
CA PRO A 147 9.34 -49.51 -17.38
C PRO A 147 8.03 -48.65 -17.35
N SER A 148 7.72 -47.90 -16.28
CA SER A 148 6.85 -46.69 -16.36
C SER A 148 6.46 -46.18 -14.98
N ILE A 149 6.73 -44.90 -14.70
CA ILE A 149 5.79 -43.84 -14.31
C ILE A 149 6.65 -42.70 -13.69
N ASN A 150 6.42 -41.50 -14.22
CA ASN A 150 7.15 -40.26 -13.96
C ASN A 150 7.26 -39.93 -12.45
N PRO A 151 8.42 -39.45 -11.96
CA PRO A 151 8.58 -38.96 -10.59
C PRO A 151 8.31 -37.44 -10.48
N ASP A 152 7.36 -36.92 -11.26
CA ASP A 152 6.98 -35.50 -11.17
C ASP A 152 5.78 -35.35 -10.22
N GLU A 153 5.89 -34.34 -9.34
CA GLU A 153 4.95 -33.90 -8.30
C GLU A 153 5.15 -34.46 -6.87
N ASP A 154 6.39 -34.57 -6.40
CA ASP A 154 6.65 -34.24 -4.99
C ASP A 154 6.77 -32.71 -4.90
N ILE A 155 5.70 -32.05 -4.45
CA ILE A 155 5.75 -30.64 -4.07
C ILE A 155 6.63 -30.57 -2.82
N VAL A 156 7.93 -30.34 -3.03
CA VAL A 156 8.89 -30.13 -1.97
C VAL A 156 8.56 -28.78 -1.31
N VAL A 157 7.77 -28.80 -0.25
CA VAL A 157 7.35 -27.60 0.51
C VAL A 157 8.45 -27.05 1.43
N ASP A 158 9.68 -27.56 1.32
CA ASP A 158 10.79 -27.30 2.25
C ASP A 158 11.61 -26.02 1.97
N THR A 159 11.23 -25.18 1.00
CA THR A 159 11.91 -23.90 0.71
C THR A 159 11.13 -22.64 1.10
N LEU A 160 10.02 -22.75 1.82
CA LEU A 160 9.50 -21.60 2.55
C LEU A 160 10.35 -21.40 3.80
N GLU A 161 11.36 -20.53 3.69
CA GLU A 161 12.21 -20.08 4.79
C GLU A 161 11.42 -19.92 6.10
N THR A 162 11.54 -20.92 6.98
CA THR A 162 11.23 -20.80 8.39
C THR A 162 12.32 -19.97 9.04
N GLY A 163 12.19 -18.65 8.92
CA GLY A 163 12.85 -17.71 9.82
C GLY A 163 11.78 -16.98 10.64
N PRO A 164 11.85 -16.94 11.98
CA PRO A 164 11.11 -15.97 12.75
C PRO A 164 11.75 -14.61 12.48
N GLY A 165 11.45 -13.99 11.34
CA GLY A 165 11.67 -12.56 11.20
C GLY A 165 10.79 -11.92 12.26
N GLU A 166 11.39 -11.37 13.33
CA GLU A 166 10.67 -10.75 14.45
C GLU A 166 9.50 -9.94 13.89
N MET A 167 8.27 -10.43 14.12
CA MET A 167 7.08 -9.64 13.90
C MET A 167 7.18 -8.49 14.90
N VAL A 168 7.73 -7.35 14.45
CA VAL A 168 7.56 -6.06 15.12
C VAL A 168 6.05 -5.87 15.27
N ALA A 169 5.56 -6.20 16.45
CA ALA A 169 4.20 -5.96 16.85
C ALA A 169 4.08 -4.46 17.08
N LEU A 170 3.23 -3.81 16.28
CA LEU A 170 2.81 -2.45 16.59
C LEU A 170 2.03 -2.47 17.89
N ALA A 171 2.25 -1.47 18.74
CA ALA A 171 1.41 -1.32 19.92
C ALA A 171 -0.06 -1.15 19.48
N PRO A 172 -1.05 -1.69 20.23
CA PRO A 172 -2.46 -1.53 19.89
C PRO A 172 -2.82 -0.05 19.69
N GLY A 173 -3.39 0.28 18.52
CA GLY A 173 -3.76 1.66 18.17
C GLY A 173 -2.60 2.56 17.75
N GLN A 174 -1.39 2.03 17.55
CA GLN A 174 -0.26 2.81 17.04
C GLN A 174 -0.51 3.23 15.58
N VAL A 175 -0.32 4.52 15.33
CA VAL A 175 -0.41 5.13 14.00
C VAL A 175 0.97 5.62 13.62
N LEU A 176 1.56 4.99 12.60
CA LEU A 176 2.84 5.42 12.07
C LEU A 176 2.66 6.68 11.24
N SER A 177 3.62 7.60 11.33
CA SER A 177 3.77 8.68 10.38
C SER A 177 4.31 8.14 9.04
N LEU A 178 4.14 8.92 7.97
CA LEU A 178 4.54 8.50 6.62
C LEU A 178 6.03 8.17 6.53
N ASP A 179 6.89 9.00 7.11
CA ASP A 179 8.34 8.78 7.17
C ASP A 179 8.71 7.54 7.99
N ALA A 180 8.09 7.35 9.17
CA ALA A 180 8.33 6.17 9.99
C ALA A 180 7.89 4.88 9.28
N ALA A 181 6.76 4.92 8.57
CA ALA A 181 6.27 3.80 7.78
C ALA A 181 7.22 3.46 6.62
N ILE A 182 7.79 4.46 5.95
CA ILE A 182 8.80 4.25 4.89
C ILE A 182 10.06 3.61 5.46
N LEU A 183 10.62 4.16 6.55
CA LEU A 183 11.81 3.61 7.20
C LEU A 183 11.59 2.17 7.63
N GLN A 184 10.46 1.89 8.29
CA GLN A 184 10.12 0.53 8.72
C GLN A 184 9.96 -0.41 7.52
N SER A 185 9.30 0.04 6.43
CA SER A 185 9.14 -0.77 5.22
C SER A 185 10.48 -1.14 4.59
N ILE A 186 11.41 -0.19 4.48
CA ILE A 186 12.74 -0.44 3.90
C ILE A 186 13.57 -1.34 4.82
N ASP A 187 13.47 -1.16 6.14
CA ASP A 187 14.21 -1.98 7.10
C ASP A 187 13.82 -3.46 7.07
N ARG A 188 12.62 -3.79 6.58
CA ARG A 188 12.18 -5.17 6.34
C ARG A 188 12.79 -5.83 5.10
N CYS A 189 13.54 -5.10 4.28
CA CYS A 189 14.23 -5.71 3.14
C CYS A 189 15.32 -6.68 3.63
N THR A 190 15.44 -7.83 2.96
CA THR A 190 16.30 -8.95 3.40
C THR A 190 17.80 -8.66 3.28
N SER A 191 18.21 -7.84 2.32
CA SER A 191 19.62 -7.55 2.07
C SER A 191 19.95 -6.07 2.25
N GLU A 192 21.14 -5.82 2.79
CA GLU A 192 21.70 -4.47 2.98
C GLU A 192 21.81 -3.70 1.65
N GLU A 193 22.08 -4.42 0.56
CA GLU A 193 22.16 -3.85 -0.78
C GLU A 193 20.79 -3.41 -1.31
N LEU A 194 19.75 -4.21 -1.05
CA LEU A 194 18.38 -3.82 -1.36
C LEU A 194 17.96 -2.60 -0.52
N LYS A 195 18.28 -2.57 0.78
CA LYS A 195 18.02 -1.40 1.65
C LYS A 195 18.65 -0.12 1.06
N ARG A 196 19.92 -0.17 0.65
CA ARG A 196 20.59 0.98 0.00
C ARG A 196 19.87 1.45 -1.27
N LYS A 197 19.48 0.53 -2.14
CA LYS A 197 18.73 0.86 -3.37
C LYS A 197 17.37 1.48 -3.06
N MET A 198 16.63 0.92 -2.11
CA MET A 198 15.33 1.44 -1.68
C MET A 198 15.44 2.83 -1.05
N TYR A 199 16.49 3.09 -0.26
CA TYR A 199 16.77 4.43 0.26
C TYR A 199 17.22 5.41 -0.83
N SER A 200 17.88 4.96 -1.90
CA SER A 200 18.35 5.87 -2.96
C SER A 200 17.23 6.50 -3.77
N SER A 201 16.11 5.79 -3.98
CA SER A 201 15.03 6.26 -4.82
C SER A 201 13.69 5.82 -4.26
N ILE A 202 12.89 6.79 -3.81
CA ILE A 202 11.55 6.56 -3.26
C ILE A 202 10.56 7.25 -4.18
N LEU A 203 9.67 6.45 -4.76
CA LEU A 203 8.59 6.91 -5.62
C LEU A 203 7.32 7.13 -4.79
N ILE A 204 6.79 8.35 -4.82
CA ILE A 204 5.50 8.69 -4.23
C ILE A 204 4.44 8.79 -5.34
N VAL A 205 3.44 7.91 -5.29
CA VAL A 205 2.31 7.89 -6.25
C VAL A 205 0.97 8.14 -5.56
N GLY A 206 -0.07 8.38 -6.36
CA GLY A 206 -1.45 8.55 -5.91
C GLY A 206 -1.96 9.99 -6.02
N GLY A 207 -3.29 10.16 -6.09
CA GLY A 207 -3.90 11.49 -6.22
C GLY A 207 -3.82 12.36 -4.95
N GLY A 208 -3.50 11.75 -3.81
CA GLY A 208 -3.43 12.42 -2.51
C GLY A 208 -2.10 13.11 -2.20
N VAL A 209 -1.08 12.95 -3.05
CA VAL A 209 0.30 13.43 -2.78
C VAL A 209 0.68 14.65 -3.62
N LYS A 210 -0.30 15.34 -4.21
CA LYS A 210 -0.10 16.52 -5.07
C LYS A 210 0.17 17.82 -4.31
N VAL A 211 0.62 17.73 -3.05
CA VAL A 211 0.91 18.91 -2.22
C VAL A 211 2.29 19.46 -2.59
N HIS A 212 2.35 20.75 -2.90
CA HIS A 212 3.61 21.42 -3.26
C HIS A 212 4.63 21.34 -2.11
N GLY A 213 5.89 21.00 -2.41
CA GLY A 213 6.98 20.93 -1.40
C GLY A 213 7.02 19.64 -0.57
N LEU A 214 6.04 18.73 -0.71
CA LEU A 214 6.00 17.47 0.04
C LEU A 214 7.24 16.59 -0.19
N ASN A 215 7.76 16.56 -1.42
CA ASN A 215 8.95 15.80 -1.79
C ASN A 215 10.20 16.29 -1.04
N ILE A 216 10.43 17.61 -1.03
CA ILE A 216 11.57 18.24 -0.35
C ILE A 216 11.46 18.02 1.16
N TRP A 217 10.27 18.19 1.71
CA TRP A 217 10.02 17.95 3.13
C TRP A 217 10.33 16.50 3.54
N LEU A 218 9.79 15.52 2.79
CA LEU A 218 10.04 14.11 3.06
C LEU A 218 11.54 13.78 2.91
N GLN A 219 12.19 14.30 1.88
CA GLN A 219 13.62 14.10 1.63
C GLN A 219 14.47 14.56 2.82
N ASN A 220 14.24 15.79 3.30
CA ASN A 220 14.95 16.35 4.45
C ASN A 220 14.70 15.53 5.72
N ARG A 221 13.45 15.11 5.94
CA ARG A 221 13.07 14.33 7.12
C ARG A 221 13.70 12.94 7.13
N LEU A 222 13.70 12.25 5.99
CA LEU A 222 14.34 10.94 5.84
C LEU A 222 15.86 11.04 5.93
N ALA A 223 16.48 12.06 5.32
CA ALA A 223 17.93 12.25 5.36
C ALA A 223 18.50 12.36 6.79
N LEU A 224 17.69 12.81 7.76
CA LEU A 224 18.04 12.88 9.18
C LEU A 224 17.85 11.56 9.93
N GLN A 225 16.97 10.69 9.46
CA GLN A 225 16.57 9.45 10.15
C GLN A 225 17.20 8.18 9.55
N ILE A 226 17.66 8.23 8.30
CA ILE A 226 18.31 7.10 7.63
C ILE A 226 19.62 6.75 8.37
N PRO A 227 19.83 5.47 8.77
CA PRO A 227 21.07 5.04 9.39
C PRO A 227 22.31 5.31 8.51
N TYR A 228 23.43 5.69 9.14
CA TYR A 228 24.66 6.04 8.42
C TYR A 228 25.13 4.96 7.44
N THR A 229 24.98 3.69 7.79
CA THR A 229 25.33 2.52 6.95
C THR A 229 24.59 2.48 5.61
N TYR A 230 23.40 3.07 5.53
CA TYR A 230 22.57 3.11 4.33
C TYR A 230 22.51 4.49 3.68
N LYS A 231 23.26 5.46 4.22
CA LYS A 231 23.24 6.82 3.71
C LYS A 231 23.81 6.85 2.29
N THR A 232 22.99 7.34 1.37
CA THR A 232 23.34 7.54 -0.04
C THR A 232 23.81 8.98 -0.26
N GLU A 233 24.67 9.19 -1.26
CA GLU A 233 25.03 10.55 -1.71
C GLU A 233 23.83 11.29 -2.33
N GLN A 234 22.92 10.53 -2.93
CA GLN A 234 21.70 11.05 -3.57
C GLN A 234 20.49 10.25 -3.06
N LEU A 235 19.72 10.86 -2.15
CA LEU A 235 18.37 10.43 -1.79
C LEU A 235 17.40 11.16 -2.71
N GLU A 236 16.75 10.43 -3.61
CA GLU A 236 15.79 10.99 -4.55
C GLU A 236 14.36 10.65 -4.13
N ILE A 237 13.53 11.70 -3.92
CA ILE A 237 12.09 11.56 -3.72
C ILE A 237 11.38 11.98 -5.00
N VAL A 238 10.88 11.00 -5.75
CA VAL A 238 10.21 11.22 -7.04
C VAL A 238 8.71 11.24 -6.85
N THR A 239 8.04 12.32 -7.23
CA THR A 239 6.57 12.42 -7.21
C THR A 239 5.95 12.27 -8.59
N SER A 240 6.54 12.91 -9.60
CA SER A 240 6.02 12.92 -10.98
C SER A 240 7.06 12.37 -11.96
N PRO A 241 7.28 11.04 -12.02
CA PRO A 241 8.24 10.46 -12.95
C PRO A 241 7.81 10.74 -14.39
N LYS A 242 8.70 11.28 -15.22
CA LYS A 242 8.44 11.58 -16.64
C LYS A 242 7.22 12.48 -16.87
N ASP A 243 6.96 13.43 -15.96
CA ASP A 243 5.82 14.35 -16.00
C ASP A 243 4.45 13.64 -16.04
N ILE A 244 4.40 12.40 -15.55
CA ILE A 244 3.16 11.64 -15.41
C ILE A 244 2.43 12.12 -14.16
N ASP A 245 1.12 12.37 -14.28
CA ASP A 245 0.26 12.59 -13.12
C ASP A 245 0.40 11.42 -12.12
N PRO A 246 0.84 11.68 -10.86
CA PRO A 246 0.99 10.65 -9.84
C PRO A 246 -0.26 9.81 -9.60
N ALA A 247 -1.46 10.37 -9.85
CA ALA A 247 -2.74 9.68 -9.74
C ALA A 247 -2.95 8.61 -10.82
N SER A 248 -2.28 8.75 -11.96
CA SER A 248 -2.41 7.87 -13.13
C SER A 248 -1.25 6.88 -13.27
N THR A 249 -0.19 7.01 -12.48
CA THR A 249 1.03 6.18 -12.59
C THR A 249 0.72 4.68 -12.54
N VAL A 250 -0.15 4.25 -11.63
CA VAL A 250 -0.53 2.84 -11.49
C VAL A 250 -1.27 2.33 -12.74
N TRP A 251 -2.25 3.10 -13.24
CA TRP A 251 -3.00 2.75 -14.45
C TRP A 251 -2.12 2.69 -15.69
N LYS A 252 -1.17 3.61 -15.82
CA LYS A 252 -0.19 3.57 -16.92
C LYS A 252 0.73 2.35 -16.79
N GLY A 253 1.15 2.00 -15.58
CA GLY A 253 1.91 0.77 -15.32
C GLY A 253 1.15 -0.49 -15.74
N ALA A 254 -0.14 -0.58 -15.39
CA ALA A 254 -1.01 -1.68 -15.80
C ALA A 254 -1.20 -1.76 -17.33
N ALA A 255 -1.37 -0.61 -18.00
CA ALA A 255 -1.44 -0.55 -19.46
C ALA A 255 -0.14 -1.05 -20.11
N VAL A 256 1.02 -0.64 -19.59
CA VAL A 256 2.32 -1.15 -20.06
C VAL A 256 2.43 -2.66 -19.84
N MET A 257 2.05 -3.15 -18.65
CA MET A 257 2.04 -4.57 -18.33
C MET A 257 1.20 -5.37 -19.34
N SER A 258 0.01 -4.88 -19.72
CA SER A 258 -0.86 -5.57 -20.68
C SER A 258 -0.29 -5.70 -22.09
N CYS A 259 0.71 -4.89 -22.43
CA CYS A 259 1.39 -4.91 -23.72
C CYS A 259 2.68 -5.74 -23.71
N LEU A 260 3.09 -6.29 -22.56
CA LEU A 260 4.26 -7.16 -22.48
C LEU A 260 3.95 -8.51 -23.14
N GLU A 261 4.93 -9.09 -23.82
CA GLU A 261 4.81 -10.42 -24.43
C GLU A 261 4.47 -11.49 -23.37
N SER A 262 5.09 -11.41 -22.19
CA SER A 262 4.83 -12.30 -21.06
C SER A 262 3.44 -12.15 -20.44
N ALA A 263 2.73 -11.03 -20.67
CA ALA A 263 1.40 -10.84 -20.12
C ALA A 263 0.38 -11.84 -20.67
N ILE A 264 0.68 -12.44 -21.83
CA ILE A 264 -0.18 -13.46 -22.43
C ILE A 264 -0.34 -14.69 -21.53
N GLU A 265 0.68 -14.97 -20.70
CA GLU A 265 0.71 -16.09 -19.76
C GLU A 265 -0.09 -15.82 -18.49
N LEU A 266 -0.54 -14.59 -18.25
CA LEU A 266 -1.23 -14.19 -17.02
C LEU A 266 -2.76 -14.13 -17.17
N TRP A 267 -3.28 -14.15 -18.41
CA TRP A 267 -4.73 -14.07 -18.64
C TRP A 267 -5.43 -15.34 -18.19
N ILE A 268 -6.55 -15.17 -17.48
CA ILE A 268 -7.44 -16.24 -17.05
C ILE A 268 -8.72 -16.14 -17.86
N ASN A 269 -8.99 -17.16 -18.67
CA ASN A 269 -10.19 -17.23 -19.49
C ASN A 269 -11.37 -17.84 -18.72
N GLN A 270 -12.59 -17.59 -19.19
CA GLN A 270 -13.81 -18.10 -18.59
C GLN A 270 -13.82 -19.64 -18.47
N SER A 271 -13.36 -20.35 -19.50
CA SER A 271 -13.30 -21.82 -19.51
C SER A 271 -12.32 -22.36 -18.48
N GLU A 272 -11.18 -21.68 -18.30
CA GLU A 272 -10.17 -22.07 -17.32
C GLU A 272 -10.67 -21.81 -15.89
N TRP A 273 -11.30 -20.65 -15.65
CA TRP A 273 -11.92 -20.33 -14.36
C TRP A 273 -13.04 -21.32 -14.01
N SER A 274 -13.91 -21.65 -14.97
CA SER A 274 -15.02 -22.60 -14.74
C SER A 274 -14.52 -24.02 -14.43
N ARG A 275 -13.32 -24.38 -14.91
CA ARG A 275 -12.74 -25.71 -14.72
C ARG A 275 -11.87 -25.81 -13.47
N TYR A 276 -11.06 -24.80 -13.18
CA TYR A 276 -10.02 -24.85 -12.15
C TYR A 276 -10.29 -23.95 -10.95
N GLY A 277 -11.22 -22.99 -11.05
CA GLY A 277 -11.56 -22.07 -9.97
C GLY A 277 -10.33 -21.34 -9.43
N LEU A 278 -10.22 -21.26 -8.10
CA LEU A 278 -9.12 -20.57 -7.41
C LEU A 278 -7.74 -21.15 -7.72
N LYS A 279 -7.62 -22.44 -8.04
CA LYS A 279 -6.32 -23.10 -8.30
C LYS A 279 -5.52 -22.38 -9.38
N ILE A 280 -6.19 -21.84 -10.40
CA ILE A 280 -5.51 -21.20 -11.52
C ILE A 280 -4.73 -19.93 -11.14
N LEU A 281 -5.10 -19.28 -10.04
CA LEU A 281 -4.41 -18.08 -9.57
C LEU A 281 -2.95 -18.38 -9.21
N ARG A 282 -2.65 -19.59 -8.73
CA ARG A 282 -1.27 -20.01 -8.40
C ARG A 282 -0.38 -20.19 -9.62
N GLU A 283 -0.99 -20.54 -10.76
CA GLU A 283 -0.29 -20.77 -12.02
C GLU A 283 -0.18 -19.47 -12.84
N ARG A 284 -1.19 -18.60 -12.77
CA ARG A 284 -1.34 -17.42 -13.64
C ARG A 284 -1.07 -16.08 -12.97
N ALA A 285 -1.05 -15.99 -11.64
CA ALA A 285 -0.81 -14.71 -10.97
C ALA A 285 0.67 -14.28 -11.13
N PRO A 286 0.95 -12.99 -11.40
CA PRO A 286 2.32 -12.48 -11.44
C PRO A 286 2.96 -12.31 -10.05
N PHE A 287 2.30 -12.80 -9.01
CA PHE A 287 2.73 -12.78 -7.62
C PHE A 287 2.28 -14.08 -6.95
N ILE A 288 2.91 -14.41 -5.82
CA ILE A 288 2.55 -15.60 -5.05
C ILE A 288 1.12 -15.42 -4.52
N TRP A 289 0.21 -16.27 -5.01
CA TRP A 289 -1.17 -16.39 -4.56
C TRP A 289 -1.27 -17.39 -3.41
#